data_AF-A0AAP8U2U6-F1
#
_entry.id   AF-A0AAP8U2U6-F1
#
_cell.length_a   1.000
_cell.length_b   1.000
_cell.length_c   1.000
_cell.angle_alpha   90.00
_cell.angle_beta   90.00
_cell.angle_gamma   90.00
#
_symmetry.space_group_name_H-M   'P 1'
#
loop_
_entity.id
_entity.type
_entity.pdbx_description
1 polymer ?
#
loop_
_entity_poly.entity_id
_entity_poly.type
_entity_poly.pdbx_seq_one_letter_code
_entity_poly.pdbx_strand_id
1 'polypeptide(L)' 'MSNRENCTISLSQNDCDLQRTTEVLREKLVQLFSSEGSFTSPSVLEISQQLDDCIVATQKALLRLTK' A
#
# COMPACT_ATOMS: atom_id res chain seq x y z
N MET A 1 1.65 7.43 25.59
CA MET A 1 2.29 7.18 24.28
C MET A 1 1.53 6.03 23.65
N SER A 2 0.78 6.28 22.58
CA SER A 2 -0.22 5.32 22.08
C SER A 2 0.43 4.03 21.56
N ASN A 3 0.16 2.94 22.28
CA ASN A 3 0.29 1.58 21.78
C ASN A 3 -0.62 1.40 20.56
N ARG A 4 -0.03 1.14 19.40
CA ARG A 4 -0.75 0.56 18.26
C ARG A 4 -0.20 -0.83 17.99
N GLU A 5 -0.46 -1.72 18.95
CA GLU A 5 -0.34 -3.16 18.73
C GLU A 5 -1.57 -3.59 17.93
N ASN A 6 -1.45 -3.62 16.61
CA ASN A 6 -2.24 -4.54 15.79
C ASN A 6 -1.67 -4.67 14.38
N CYS A 7 -0.78 -5.62 14.20
CA CYS A 7 -0.99 -6.66 13.19
C CYS A 7 -0.16 -7.88 13.58
N THR A 8 -0.81 -8.79 14.30
CA THR A 8 -0.37 -10.16 14.57
C THR A 8 -0.38 -10.95 13.26
N ILE A 9 0.65 -10.76 12.44
CA ILE A 9 1.06 -11.77 11.46
C ILE A 9 2.59 -11.73 11.48
N SER A 10 3.22 -12.83 11.91
CA SER A 10 4.67 -12.99 11.83
C SER A 10 5.03 -13.06 10.35
N LEU A 11 5.30 -11.90 9.76
CA LEU A 11 5.58 -11.69 8.35
C LEU A 11 7.04 -11.26 8.21
N SER A 12 7.72 -11.80 7.21
CA SER A 12 9.14 -11.57 6.94
C SER A 12 9.44 -10.07 6.84
N GLN A 13 10.70 -9.64 7.05
CA GLN A 13 11.13 -8.25 6.88
C GLN A 13 10.63 -7.64 5.56
N ASN A 14 10.57 -8.46 4.50
CA ASN A 14 10.10 -8.09 3.17
C ASN A 14 8.60 -7.71 3.12
N ASP A 15 7.79 -8.41 3.90
CA ASP A 15 6.35 -8.18 3.99
C ASP A 15 6.04 -6.92 4.83
N CYS A 16 6.85 -6.67 5.87
CA CYS A 16 6.80 -5.42 6.64
C CYS A 16 7.12 -4.20 5.76
N ASP A 17 8.09 -4.31 4.87
CA ASP A 17 8.49 -3.24 3.96
C ASP A 17 7.43 -2.98 2.88
N LEU A 18 6.80 -4.04 2.36
CA LEU A 18 5.72 -3.95 1.39
C LEU A 18 4.45 -3.34 1.99
N GLN A 19 4.11 -3.72 3.22
CA GLN A 19 3.00 -3.13 3.96
C GLN A 19 3.23 -1.64 4.22
N ARG A 20 4.42 -1.27 4.71
CA ARG A 20 4.81 0.12 4.92
C ARG A 20 4.73 0.94 3.63
N THR A 21 5.22 0.39 2.52
CA THR A 21 5.18 1.06 1.21
C THR A 21 3.74 1.29 0.76
N THR A 22 2.85 0.32 1.00
CA THR A 22 1.42 0.44 0.70
C THR A 22 0.75 1.51 1.55
N GLU A 23 1.05 1.59 2.84
CA GLU A 23 0.54 2.63 3.74
C GLU A 23 1.00 4.04 3.31
N VAL A 24 2.29 4.20 2.98
CA VAL A 24 2.85 5.48 2.51
C VAL A 24 2.19 5.93 1.20
N LEU A 25 2.01 5.00 0.26
CA LEU A 25 1.34 5.30 -1.00
C LEU A 25 -0.13 5.67 -0.80
N ARG A 26 -0.83 5.04 0.15
CA ARG A 26 -2.21 5.40 0.52
C ARG A 26 -2.29 6.82 1.09
N GLU A 27 -1.42 7.16 2.03
CA GLU A 27 -1.39 8.52 2.61
C GLU A 27 -1.12 9.56 1.52
N LYS A 28 -0.16 9.29 0.63
CA LYS A 28 0.18 10.17 -0.49
C LYS A 28 -0.98 10.33 -1.47
N LEU A 29 -1.74 9.26 -1.73
CA LEU A 29 -2.95 9.31 -2.56
C LEU A 29 -4.03 10.19 -1.93
N VAL A 30 -4.29 10.04 -0.63
CA VAL A 30 -5.28 10.85 0.09
C VAL A 30 -4.89 12.33 0.06
N GLN A 31 -3.61 12.64 0.26
CA GLN A 31 -3.12 14.01 0.22
C GLN A 31 -3.23 14.61 -1.19
N LEU A 32 -2.84 13.86 -2.22
CA LEU A 32 -2.97 14.29 -3.62
C LEU A 32 -4.42 14.47 -4.03
N PHE A 33 -5.30 13.53 -3.67
CA PHE A 33 -6.73 13.67 -3.94
C PHE A 33 -7.34 14.87 -3.22
N SER A 34 -6.95 15.12 -1.97
CA SER A 34 -7.40 16.30 -1.23
C SER A 34 -6.92 17.61 -1.84
N SER A 35 -5.73 17.60 -2.46
CA SER A 35 -5.13 18.75 -3.15
C SER A 35 -5.74 18.99 -4.54
N GLU A 36 -5.92 17.92 -5.33
CA GLU A 36 -6.32 18.01 -6.74
C GLU A 36 -7.84 17.96 -6.93
N GLY A 37 -8.57 17.38 -5.97
CA GLY A 37 -10.03 17.28 -6.00
C GLY A 37 -10.58 16.35 -7.08
N SER A 38 -9.73 15.62 -7.81
CA SER A 38 -10.13 14.71 -8.87
C SER A 38 -9.30 13.43 -8.91
N PHE A 39 -9.98 12.29 -9.05
CA PHE A 39 -9.35 11.00 -9.32
C PHE A 39 -8.81 10.87 -10.75
N THR A 40 -9.17 11.77 -11.66
CA THR A 40 -8.67 11.77 -13.04
C THR A 40 -7.36 12.54 -13.20
N SER A 41 -6.84 13.12 -12.12
CA SER A 41 -5.54 13.77 -12.19
C SER A 41 -4.44 12.77 -12.53
N PRO A 42 -3.51 13.12 -13.45
CA PRO A 42 -2.35 12.28 -13.76
C PRO A 42 -1.57 11.85 -12.51
N SER A 43 -1.41 12.75 -11.53
CA SER A 43 -0.67 12.48 -10.29
C SER A 43 -1.38 11.46 -9.40
N VAL A 44 -2.71 11.56 -9.31
CA VAL A 44 -3.55 10.64 -8.54
C VAL A 44 -3.56 9.26 -9.21
N LEU A 45 -3.70 9.23 -10.54
CA LEU A 45 -3.64 7.99 -11.33
C LEU A 45 -2.31 7.27 -11.20
N GLU A 46 -1.19 8.00 -11.24
CA GLU A 46 0.15 7.40 -11.10
C GLU A 46 0.34 6.72 -9.74
N ILE A 47 -0.11 7.37 -8.66
CA ILE A 47 -0.03 6.80 -7.29
C ILE A 47 -1.00 5.63 -7.14
N SER A 48 -2.21 5.74 -7.70
CA SER A 48 -3.17 4.62 -7.74
C SER A 48 -2.59 3.41 -8.45
N GLN A 49 -1.88 3.61 -9.56
CA GLN A 49 -1.23 2.52 -10.29
C GLN A 49 -0.12 1.86 -9.47
N GLN A 50 0.70 2.65 -8.77
CA GLN A 50 1.75 2.11 -7.87
C GLN A 50 1.17 1.30 -6.70
N LEU A 51 0.00 1.71 -6.18
CA LEU A 51 -0.73 0.95 -5.16
C LEU A 51 -1.22 -0.39 -5.70
N ASP A 52 -1.83 -0.39 -6.88
CA ASP A 52 -2.32 -1.61 -7.53
C ASP A 52 -1.18 -2.60 -7.79
N ASP A 53 -0.02 -2.12 -8.23
CA ASP A 53 1.17 -2.96 -8.45
C ASP A 53 1.67 -3.60 -7.14
N CYS A 54 1.69 -2.84 -6.04
CA CYS A 54 2.06 -3.36 -4.71
C CYS A 54 1.07 -4.43 -4.23
N ILE A 55 -0.24 -4.22 -4.45
CA ILE A 55 -1.28 -5.20 -4.09
C ILE A 55 -1.11 -6.47 -4.90
N VAL A 56 -0.93 -6.36 -6.22
CA VAL A 56 -0.74 -7.52 -7.11
C VAL A 56 0.55 -8.27 -6.75
N ALA A 57 1.64 -7.58 -6.42
CA ALA A 57 2.88 -8.21 -5.95
C ALA A 57 2.65 -9.00 -4.66
N THR A 58 1.95 -8.40 -3.69
CA THR A 58 1.57 -9.06 -2.42
C THR A 58 0.72 -10.30 -2.66
N GLN A 59 -0.33 -10.18 -3.48
CA GLN A 59 -1.23 -11.29 -3.82
C GLN A 59 -0.48 -12.42 -4.53
N LYS A 60 0.43 -12.09 -5.47
CA LYS A 60 1.27 -13.09 -6.14
C LYS A 60 2.22 -13.78 -5.17
N ALA A 61 2.80 -13.07 -4.20
CA ALA A 61 3.64 -13.66 -3.17
C ALA A 61 2.85 -14.63 -2.28
N LEU A 62 1.66 -14.23 -1.83
CA LEU A 62 0.76 -15.08 -1.03
C LEU A 62 0.27 -16.32 -1.81
N LEU A 63 -0.07 -16.17 -3.09
CA LEU A 63 -0.50 -17.26 -3.95
C LEU A 63 0.63 -18.27 -4.23
N ARG A 64 1.89 -17.81 -4.31
CA ARG A 64 3.06 -18.69 -4.46
C ARG A 64 3.37 -19.47 -3.19
N LEU A 65 3.02 -18.97 -2.01
CA LEU A 65 3.24 -19.65 -0.73
C LEU A 65 2.24 -20.77 -0.43
N THR A 66 1.11 -20.80 -1.15
CA THR A 66 -0.01 -21.73 -0.92
C THR A 66 -0.05 -22.92 -1.89
N LYS A 67 1.00 -23.11 -2.69
CA LYS A 67 1.10 -24.15 -3.74
C LYS A 67 2.14 -25.21 -3.43
#